data_AF-A0A6G0W7R4-F1
#
_entry.id   AF-A0A6G0W7R4-F1
#
_cell.length_a   1.000
_cell.length_b   1.000
_cell.length_c   1.000
_cell.angle_alpha   90.00
_cell.angle_beta   90.00
_cell.angle_gamma   90.00
#
_symmetry.space_group_name_H-M   'P 1'
#
loop_
_entity.id
_entity.type
_entity.pdbx_description
1 polymer ?
#
loop_
_entity_poly.entity_id
_entity_poly.type
_entity_poly.pdbx_seq_one_letter_code
_entity_poly.pdbx_strand_id
1 'polypeptide(L)'
;IKHIKDYKVNHKYVEVLRNGILVQERWSEIGIGDIIKVKNNNIFPADLVLLSSSELHGICHVETKHLDGEHNLKIKQCVKETSCCKEIKDLIALNGIIECELPNKLFYNFLGRLKIMNKNPIPLDNKQFLLRGSILRNSKWIYGVVIYSGHETKIMINKSLRSVLKESAMGKIQNSLLKTIFLLIFSLSITCALCSLWWIKNGTNKYWYLEQR
;
A
#
# COMPACT_ATOMS: atom_id res chain seq x y z
N ILE A 1 -8.80 12.83 4.61
CA ILE A 1 -7.50 13.07 3.92
C ILE A 1 -6.93 11.80 3.29
N LYS A 2 -6.74 10.68 4.03
CA LYS A 2 -6.21 9.42 3.49
C LYS A 2 -7.04 8.85 2.32
N HIS A 3 -8.36 8.73 2.50
CA HIS A 3 -9.27 8.27 1.43
C HIS A 3 -9.21 9.11 0.15
N ILE A 4 -9.03 10.43 0.25
CA ILE A 4 -8.91 11.32 -0.92
C ILE A 4 -7.58 11.08 -1.65
N LYS A 5 -6.48 10.86 -0.90
CA LYS A 5 -5.18 10.52 -1.50
C LYS A 5 -5.23 9.16 -2.19
N ASP A 6 -5.83 8.17 -1.54
CA ASP A 6 -5.98 6.83 -2.11
C ASP A 6 -6.86 6.87 -3.37
N TYR A 7 -7.97 7.63 -3.34
CA TYR A 7 -8.82 7.87 -4.51
C TYR A 7 -8.04 8.47 -5.69
N LYS A 8 -7.25 9.53 -5.43
CA LYS A 8 -6.42 10.18 -6.46
C LYS A 8 -5.41 9.22 -7.08
N VAL A 9 -4.83 8.31 -6.30
CA VAL A 9 -3.88 7.31 -6.82
C VAL A 9 -4.59 6.29 -7.70
N ASN A 10 -5.77 5.80 -7.28
CA ASN A 10 -6.54 4.81 -8.02
C ASN A 10 -7.13 5.34 -9.34
N HIS A 11 -7.22 6.66 -9.49
CA HIS A 11 -7.71 7.34 -10.69
C HIS A 11 -6.59 7.83 -11.63
N LYS A 12 -5.33 7.47 -11.34
CA LYS A 12 -4.25 7.66 -12.31
C LYS A 12 -4.44 6.72 -13.50
N TYR A 13 -3.90 7.11 -14.64
CA TYR A 13 -3.97 6.35 -15.88
C TYR A 13 -2.65 5.65 -16.21
N VAL A 14 -2.73 4.53 -16.92
CA VAL A 14 -1.59 3.86 -17.55
C VAL A 14 -2.04 3.28 -18.90
N GLU A 15 -1.09 3.08 -19.80
CA GLU A 15 -1.35 2.41 -21.08
C GLU A 15 -1.37 0.90 -20.86
N VAL A 16 -2.48 0.25 -21.21
CA VAL A 16 -2.67 -1.20 -21.12
C VAL A 16 -2.91 -1.76 -22.52
N LEU A 17 -2.33 -2.92 -22.83
CA LEU A 17 -2.55 -3.61 -24.09
C LEU A 17 -3.90 -4.34 -24.06
N ARG A 18 -4.84 -3.88 -24.87
CA ARG A 18 -6.19 -4.45 -25.03
C ARG A 18 -6.46 -4.69 -26.49
N ASN A 19 -6.85 -5.92 -26.85
CA ASN A 19 -7.24 -6.29 -28.22
C ASN A 19 -6.27 -5.79 -29.30
N GLY A 20 -4.96 -5.81 -29.00
CA GLY A 20 -3.90 -5.40 -29.91
C GLY A 20 -3.67 -3.88 -30.03
N ILE A 21 -4.22 -3.07 -29.14
CA ILE A 21 -4.05 -1.61 -29.11
C ILE A 21 -3.69 -1.17 -27.68
N LEU A 22 -2.93 -0.09 -27.54
CA LEU A 22 -2.67 0.52 -26.24
C LEU A 22 -3.78 1.49 -25.88
N VAL A 23 -4.47 1.22 -24.77
CA VAL A 23 -5.58 2.02 -24.26
C VAL A 23 -5.21 2.61 -22.90
N GLN A 24 -5.64 3.84 -22.63
CA GLN A 24 -5.46 4.46 -21.31
C GLN A 24 -6.54 3.93 -20.36
N GLU A 25 -6.13 3.16 -19.35
CA GLU A 25 -7.03 2.65 -18.31
C GLU A 25 -6.61 3.17 -16.93
N ARG A 26 -7.58 3.19 -16.01
CA ARG A 26 -7.32 3.61 -14.62
C ARG A 26 -6.55 2.52 -13.89
N TRP A 27 -5.73 2.93 -12.91
CA TRP A 27 -4.99 2.00 -12.07
C TRP A 27 -5.87 1.00 -11.31
N SER A 28 -7.13 1.35 -11.07
CA SER A 28 -8.14 0.50 -10.42
C SER A 28 -8.63 -0.65 -11.31
N GLU A 29 -8.49 -0.54 -12.63
CA GLU A 29 -9.02 -1.51 -13.60
C GLU A 29 -7.95 -2.52 -14.07
N ILE A 30 -6.69 -2.33 -13.66
CA ILE A 30 -5.58 -3.20 -14.06
C ILE A 30 -5.65 -4.51 -13.26
N GLY A 31 -5.62 -5.64 -13.97
CA GLY A 31 -5.62 -6.99 -13.41
C GLY A 31 -4.28 -7.71 -13.55
N ILE A 32 -4.18 -8.88 -12.91
CA ILE A 32 -3.05 -9.80 -13.07
C ILE A 32 -3.04 -10.34 -14.51
N GLY A 33 -1.84 -10.43 -15.11
CA GLY A 33 -1.65 -10.86 -16.49
C GLY A 33 -1.74 -9.75 -17.52
N ASP A 34 -2.16 -8.54 -17.13
CA ASP A 34 -2.21 -7.40 -18.03
C ASP A 34 -0.81 -6.95 -18.45
N ILE A 35 -0.62 -6.73 -19.75
CA ILE A 35 0.59 -6.11 -20.28
C ILE A 35 0.38 -4.61 -20.30
N ILE A 36 1.20 -3.89 -19.55
CA ILE A 36 1.14 -2.44 -19.44
C ILE A 36 2.40 -1.80 -20.01
N LYS A 37 2.24 -0.61 -20.57
CA LYS A 37 3.33 0.26 -21.02
C LYS A 37 3.50 1.40 -20.04
N VAL A 38 4.71 1.53 -19.51
CA VAL A 38 5.06 2.60 -18.57
C VAL A 38 6.11 3.50 -19.21
N LYS A 39 5.84 4.80 -19.25
CA LYS A 39 6.73 5.83 -19.82
C LYS A 39 7.74 6.33 -18.79
N ASN A 40 8.81 6.94 -19.28
CA ASN A 40 9.84 7.55 -18.43
C ASN A 40 9.23 8.49 -17.38
N ASN A 41 9.82 8.51 -16.18
CA ASN A 41 9.40 9.32 -15.04
C ASN A 41 8.02 8.99 -14.46
N ASN A 42 7.35 7.92 -14.93
CA ASN A 42 6.11 7.46 -14.35
C ASN A 42 6.34 6.39 -13.28
N ILE A 43 5.39 6.33 -12.34
CA ILE A 43 5.36 5.37 -11.24
C ILE A 43 4.71 4.07 -11.72
N PHE A 44 5.23 2.91 -11.30
CA PHE A 44 4.62 1.62 -11.56
C PHE A 44 3.32 1.43 -10.74
N PRO A 45 2.18 1.11 -11.40
CA PRO A 45 0.88 0.98 -10.72
C PRO A 45 0.76 -0.29 -9.86
N ALA A 46 1.47 -1.34 -10.26
CA ALA A 46 1.41 -2.70 -9.72
C ALA A 46 2.82 -3.32 -9.70
N ASP A 47 2.97 -4.52 -9.16
CA ASP A 47 4.24 -5.25 -9.25
C ASP A 47 4.29 -5.96 -10.61
N LEU A 48 5.37 -5.74 -11.36
CA LEU A 48 5.50 -6.15 -12.76
C LEU A 48 6.70 -7.08 -12.96
N VAL A 49 6.61 -7.93 -13.97
CA VAL A 49 7.78 -8.54 -14.60
C VAL A 49 8.09 -7.79 -15.88
N LEU A 50 9.34 -7.33 -16.01
CA LEU A 50 9.83 -6.60 -17.17
C LEU A 50 9.94 -7.53 -18.39
N LEU A 51 9.12 -7.26 -19.41
CA LEU A 51 9.16 -7.98 -20.68
C LEU A 51 10.17 -7.35 -21.64
N SER A 52 10.11 -6.03 -21.79
CA SER A 52 10.94 -5.31 -22.78
C SER A 52 11.14 -3.86 -22.36
N SER A 53 12.22 -3.26 -22.86
CA SER A 53 12.60 -1.87 -22.59
C SER A 53 12.98 -1.16 -23.89
N SER A 54 12.83 0.16 -23.91
CA SER A 54 13.29 1.00 -25.01
C SER A 54 14.81 0.97 -25.19
N GLU A 55 15.55 0.71 -24.12
CA GLU A 55 17.01 0.73 -24.14
C GLU A 55 17.62 -0.53 -24.77
N LEU A 56 18.92 -0.44 -25.07
CA LEU A 56 19.68 -1.58 -25.56
C LEU A 56 19.78 -2.69 -24.50
N HIS A 57 19.88 -3.93 -24.96
CA HIS A 57 19.96 -5.13 -24.11
C HIS A 57 18.81 -5.34 -23.12
N GLY A 58 17.67 -4.64 -23.30
CA GLY A 58 16.48 -4.83 -22.48
C GLY A 58 16.63 -4.33 -21.04
N ILE A 59 17.52 -3.37 -20.81
CA ILE A 59 17.82 -2.81 -19.50
C ILE A 59 16.87 -1.62 -19.21
N CYS A 60 16.50 -1.41 -17.95
CA CYS A 60 15.90 -0.17 -17.49
C CYS A 60 16.43 0.23 -16.12
N HIS A 61 16.28 1.51 -15.77
CA HIS A 61 16.66 2.03 -14.47
C HIS A 61 15.43 2.37 -13.64
N VAL A 62 15.49 2.00 -12.36
CA VAL A 62 14.37 2.16 -11.45
C VAL A 62 14.83 2.92 -10.22
N GLU A 63 14.13 4.00 -9.90
CA GLU A 63 14.31 4.75 -8.66
C GLU A 63 13.34 4.23 -7.60
N THR A 64 13.87 3.79 -6.45
CA THR A 64 13.09 3.26 -5.32
C THR A 64 12.99 4.22 -4.14
N LYS A 65 13.38 5.50 -4.30
CA LYS A 65 13.36 6.52 -3.24
C LYS A 65 12.06 6.58 -2.42
N HIS A 66 10.91 6.34 -3.05
CA HIS A 66 9.60 6.34 -2.37
C HIS A 66 9.35 5.12 -1.47
N LEU A 67 10.20 4.10 -1.56
CA LEU A 67 10.04 2.79 -0.94
C LEU A 67 11.04 2.57 0.19
N ASP A 68 12.34 2.72 -0.12
CA ASP A 68 13.46 2.45 0.79
C ASP A 68 14.26 3.71 1.14
N GLY A 69 13.96 4.87 0.52
CA GLY A 69 14.70 6.11 0.72
C GLY A 69 16.06 6.14 0.01
N GLU A 70 16.39 5.10 -0.78
CA GLU A 70 17.63 5.06 -1.54
C GLU A 70 17.54 5.98 -2.77
N HIS A 71 18.60 6.75 -3.00
CA HIS A 71 18.71 7.68 -4.13
C HIS A 71 19.33 7.04 -5.38
N ASN A 72 19.90 5.84 -5.23
CA ASN A 72 20.58 5.17 -6.32
C ASN A 72 19.58 4.53 -7.28
N LEU A 73 19.89 4.61 -8.56
CA LEU A 73 19.13 3.92 -9.60
C LEU A 73 19.49 2.44 -9.58
N LYS A 74 18.47 1.59 -9.47
CA LYS A 74 18.61 0.13 -9.56
C LYS A 74 18.45 -0.29 -11.01
N ILE A 75 19.41 -1.06 -11.51
CA ILE A 75 19.37 -1.62 -12.86
C ILE A 75 18.49 -2.86 -12.86
N LYS A 76 17.54 -2.92 -13.80
CA LYS A 76 16.66 -4.05 -14.05
C LYS A 76 16.81 -4.47 -15.50
N GLN A 77 16.67 -5.77 -15.78
CA GLN A 77 16.91 -6.31 -17.11
C GLN A 77 15.90 -7.39 -17.43
N CYS A 78 15.30 -7.32 -18.62
CA CYS A 78 14.37 -8.36 -19.09
C CYS A 78 15.13 -9.63 -19.50
N VAL A 79 14.40 -10.72 -19.71
CA VAL A 79 14.98 -11.93 -20.29
C VAL A 79 15.32 -11.70 -21.76
N LYS A 80 16.31 -12.44 -22.29
CA LYS A 80 16.79 -12.26 -23.67
C LYS A 80 15.68 -12.54 -24.69
N GLU A 81 14.81 -13.50 -24.36
CA GLU A 81 13.75 -14.01 -25.20
C GLU A 81 12.61 -13.02 -25.40
N THR A 82 12.40 -12.09 -24.48
CA THR A 82 11.36 -11.04 -24.56
C THR A 82 11.95 -9.66 -24.91
N SER A 83 13.28 -9.51 -24.86
CA SER A 83 13.97 -8.25 -25.15
C SER A 83 13.71 -7.71 -26.57
N CYS A 84 13.41 -8.59 -27.51
CA CYS A 84 13.07 -8.22 -28.88
C CYS A 84 11.64 -7.69 -29.03
N CYS A 85 10.74 -7.91 -28.07
CA CYS A 85 9.34 -7.51 -28.13
C CYS A 85 9.18 -6.01 -27.91
N LYS A 86 9.48 -5.20 -28.93
CA LYS A 86 9.45 -3.73 -28.84
C LYS A 86 8.20 -3.14 -29.48
N GLU A 87 7.62 -3.85 -30.44
CA GLU A 87 6.39 -3.45 -31.09
C GLU A 87 5.19 -4.16 -30.47
N ILE A 88 4.01 -3.55 -30.66
CA ILE A 88 2.75 -4.11 -30.19
C ILE A 88 2.50 -5.49 -30.84
N LYS A 89 2.89 -5.66 -32.10
CA LYS A 89 2.77 -6.92 -32.84
C LYS A 89 3.51 -8.07 -32.15
N ASP A 90 4.72 -7.80 -31.65
CA ASP A 90 5.52 -8.81 -30.95
C ASP A 90 4.88 -9.23 -29.62
N LEU A 91 4.28 -8.27 -28.92
CA LEU A 91 3.59 -8.52 -27.65
C LEU A 91 2.30 -9.33 -27.84
N ILE A 92 1.57 -9.11 -28.94
CA ILE A 92 0.39 -9.91 -29.29
C ILE A 92 0.80 -11.35 -29.63
N ALA A 93 1.93 -11.53 -30.32
CA ALA A 93 2.47 -12.84 -30.66
C ALA A 93 3.09 -13.57 -29.46
N LEU A 94 3.39 -12.85 -28.38
CA LEU A 94 3.99 -13.41 -27.18
C LEU A 94 2.95 -14.22 -26.38
N ASN A 95 2.97 -15.53 -26.55
CA ASN A 95 2.16 -16.46 -25.77
C ASN A 95 3.05 -17.26 -24.79
N GLY A 96 2.75 -17.15 -23.49
CA GLY A 96 3.48 -17.83 -22.44
C GLY A 96 2.81 -17.72 -21.09
N ILE A 97 3.29 -18.53 -20.15
CA ILE A 97 2.79 -18.61 -18.77
C ILE A 97 3.90 -18.17 -17.82
N ILE A 98 3.58 -17.26 -16.91
CA ILE A 98 4.46 -16.92 -15.80
C ILE A 98 3.93 -17.60 -14.55
N GLU A 99 4.77 -18.40 -13.93
CA GLU A 99 4.51 -18.98 -12.62
C GLU A 99 5.47 -18.35 -11.62
N CYS A 100 4.95 -17.83 -10.51
CA CYS A 100 5.75 -17.20 -9.48
C CYS A 100 5.33 -17.68 -8.09
N GLU A 101 6.15 -17.37 -7.10
CA GLU A 101 5.78 -17.56 -5.69
C GLU A 101 4.49 -16.83 -5.31
N LEU A 102 3.91 -17.19 -4.16
CA LEU A 102 2.79 -16.42 -3.60
C LEU A 102 3.28 -15.05 -3.08
N PRO A 103 2.41 -14.02 -3.05
CA PRO A 103 2.74 -12.74 -2.47
C PRO A 103 3.26 -12.87 -1.04
N ASN A 104 4.46 -12.36 -0.79
CA ASN A 104 5.12 -12.46 0.51
C ASN A 104 5.73 -11.12 0.95
N LYS A 105 6.19 -11.07 2.20
CA LYS A 105 6.80 -9.87 2.81
C LYS A 105 8.25 -9.62 2.36
N LEU A 106 8.89 -10.56 1.67
CA LEU A 106 10.29 -10.45 1.25
C LEU A 106 10.39 -9.45 0.09
N PHE A 107 10.70 -8.21 0.42
CA PHE A 107 10.67 -7.07 -0.50
C PHE A 107 11.60 -7.21 -1.72
N TYR A 108 12.80 -7.75 -1.49
CA TYR A 108 13.86 -7.89 -2.50
C TYR A 108 13.97 -9.28 -3.10
N ASN A 109 13.15 -10.23 -2.64
CA ASN A 109 13.13 -11.57 -3.20
C ASN A 109 11.98 -11.67 -4.21
N PHE A 110 12.25 -12.28 -5.34
CA PHE A 110 11.22 -12.67 -6.31
C PHE A 110 11.75 -13.91 -7.02
N LEU A 111 10.95 -14.96 -7.01
CA LEU A 111 11.23 -16.21 -7.70
C LEU A 111 10.04 -16.56 -8.60
N GLY A 112 10.34 -16.79 -9.88
CA GLY A 112 9.36 -17.27 -10.83
C GLY A 112 10.01 -17.95 -12.02
N ARG A 113 9.18 -18.39 -12.96
CA ARG A 113 9.59 -18.96 -14.23
C ARG A 113 8.65 -18.50 -15.34
N LEU A 114 9.22 -18.14 -16.47
CA LEU A 114 8.52 -17.84 -17.71
C LEU A 114 8.59 -19.06 -18.62
N LYS A 115 7.43 -19.58 -19.02
CA LYS A 115 7.27 -20.65 -20.00
C LYS A 115 6.71 -20.06 -21.29
N ILE A 116 7.55 -19.80 -22.27
CA ILE A 116 7.12 -19.42 -23.63
C ILE A 116 6.88 -20.71 -24.42
N MET A 117 5.87 -20.74 -25.30
CA MET A 117 5.63 -21.91 -26.14
C MET A 117 6.89 -22.35 -26.90
N ASN A 118 7.13 -23.66 -26.94
CA ASN A 118 8.26 -24.29 -27.64
C ASN A 118 9.65 -23.83 -27.17
N LYS A 119 9.78 -23.23 -25.98
CA LYS A 119 11.07 -22.90 -25.35
C LYS A 119 11.18 -23.53 -23.97
N ASN A 120 12.41 -23.71 -23.53
CA ASN A 120 12.68 -24.16 -22.16
C ASN A 120 12.19 -23.12 -21.15
N PRO A 121 11.75 -23.54 -19.95
CA PRO A 121 11.39 -22.61 -18.88
C PRO A 121 12.57 -21.71 -18.50
N ILE A 122 12.33 -20.40 -18.46
CA ILE A 122 13.34 -19.40 -18.14
C ILE A 122 13.13 -18.93 -16.69
N PRO A 123 14.14 -18.98 -15.82
CA PRO A 123 14.00 -18.47 -14.47
C PRO A 123 13.83 -16.94 -14.46
N LEU A 124 12.96 -16.46 -13.59
CA LEU A 124 12.74 -15.05 -13.32
C LEU A 124 13.17 -14.76 -11.88
N ASP A 125 14.04 -13.77 -11.72
CA ASP A 125 14.56 -13.34 -10.43
C ASP A 125 14.18 -11.87 -10.18
N ASN A 126 14.69 -11.31 -9.08
CA ASN A 126 14.55 -9.89 -8.78
C ASN A 126 15.15 -8.96 -9.87
N LYS A 127 15.96 -9.45 -10.81
CA LYS A 127 16.50 -8.64 -11.92
C LYS A 127 15.41 -8.19 -12.90
N GLN A 128 14.39 -9.03 -13.10
CA GLN A 128 13.25 -8.80 -13.99
C GLN A 128 12.06 -8.17 -13.26
N PHE A 129 12.03 -8.25 -11.93
CA PHE A 129 10.92 -7.81 -11.11
C PHE A 129 10.94 -6.30 -10.82
N LEU A 130 9.81 -5.63 -11.01
CA LEU A 130 9.60 -4.21 -10.79
C LEU A 130 8.54 -4.01 -9.71
N LEU A 131 8.90 -3.31 -8.64
CA LEU A 131 8.00 -3.05 -7.52
C LEU A 131 7.07 -1.88 -7.84
N ARG A 132 5.79 -2.01 -7.46
CA ARG A 132 4.81 -0.92 -7.41
C ARG A 132 5.43 0.33 -6.77
N GLY A 133 5.04 1.53 -7.18
CA GLY A 133 5.53 2.75 -6.50
C GLY A 133 6.97 3.16 -6.84
N SER A 134 7.77 2.29 -7.46
CA SER A 134 9.05 2.68 -8.04
C SER A 134 8.82 3.54 -9.30
N ILE A 135 9.81 4.37 -9.64
CA ILE A 135 9.74 5.26 -10.80
C ILE A 135 10.69 4.77 -11.88
N LEU A 136 10.19 4.69 -13.12
CA LEU A 136 11.04 4.43 -14.28
C LEU A 136 11.93 5.65 -14.56
N ARG A 137 13.23 5.43 -14.72
CA ARG A 137 14.22 6.45 -15.08
C ARG A 137 15.07 5.97 -16.24
N ASN A 138 15.65 6.90 -16.98
CA ASN A 138 16.64 6.64 -18.03
C ASN A 138 16.19 5.58 -19.06
N SER A 139 14.89 5.48 -19.30
CA SER A 139 14.31 4.63 -20.35
C SER A 139 13.03 5.28 -20.84
N LYS A 140 12.89 5.45 -22.17
CA LYS A 140 11.71 6.10 -22.77
C LYS A 140 10.41 5.39 -22.39
N TRP A 141 10.42 4.06 -22.43
CA TRP A 141 9.30 3.23 -22.02
C TRP A 141 9.76 1.80 -21.68
N ILE A 142 8.91 1.09 -20.94
CA ILE A 142 8.99 -0.36 -20.75
C ILE A 142 7.64 -1.01 -21.06
N TYR A 143 7.68 -2.29 -21.41
CA TYR A 143 6.53 -3.19 -21.31
C TYR A 143 6.73 -4.13 -20.14
N GLY A 144 5.73 -4.22 -19.29
CA GLY A 144 5.73 -5.13 -18.15
C GLY A 144 4.39 -5.85 -18.04
N VAL A 145 4.43 -7.08 -17.55
CA VAL A 145 3.24 -7.85 -17.22
C VAL A 145 2.97 -7.78 -15.74
N VAL A 146 1.72 -7.52 -15.36
CA VAL A 146 1.29 -7.39 -13.98
C VAL A 146 1.26 -8.76 -13.32
N ILE A 147 2.03 -8.92 -12.24
CA ILE A 147 2.10 -10.17 -11.46
C ILE A 147 1.30 -10.06 -10.17
N TYR A 148 1.47 -8.96 -9.42
CA TYR A 148 0.67 -8.68 -8.24
C TYR A 148 0.00 -7.33 -8.37
N SER A 149 -1.27 -7.25 -7.99
CA SER A 149 -2.08 -6.02 -8.06
C SER A 149 -2.67 -5.67 -6.69
N GLY A 150 -3.14 -4.43 -6.54
CA GLY A 150 -3.89 -4.01 -5.35
C GLY A 150 -3.17 -4.27 -4.02
N HIS A 151 -3.84 -5.01 -3.13
CA HIS A 151 -3.34 -5.34 -1.79
C HIS A 151 -2.32 -6.48 -1.77
N GLU A 152 -2.18 -7.22 -2.87
CA GLU A 152 -1.23 -8.32 -2.99
C GLU A 152 0.17 -7.86 -3.41
N THR A 153 0.31 -6.60 -3.87
CA THR A 153 1.65 -6.04 -4.11
C THR A 153 2.53 -6.10 -2.87
N LYS A 154 3.81 -6.43 -3.03
CA LYS A 154 4.76 -6.63 -1.91
C LYS A 154 4.82 -5.41 -0.98
N ILE A 155 4.67 -4.21 -1.54
CA ILE A 155 4.61 -2.97 -0.75
C ILE A 155 3.34 -2.88 0.09
N MET A 156 2.18 -3.26 -0.45
CA MET A 156 0.93 -3.20 0.30
C MET A 156 0.85 -4.27 1.39
N ILE A 157 1.47 -5.44 1.18
CA ILE A 157 1.59 -6.49 2.19
C ILE A 157 2.51 -6.02 3.33
N ASN A 158 3.61 -5.32 3.00
CA ASN A 158 4.53 -4.78 4.01
C ASN A 158 3.97 -3.52 4.71
N LYS A 159 3.05 -2.81 4.08
CA LYS A 159 2.33 -1.71 4.71
C LYS A 159 1.45 -2.31 5.80
N SER A 160 1.61 -1.88 7.06
CA SER A 160 0.72 -2.34 8.11
C SER A 160 -0.72 -1.94 7.77
N LEU A 161 -1.52 -2.89 7.30
CA LEU A 161 -2.95 -2.69 7.01
C LEU A 161 -3.71 -2.25 8.27
N ARG A 162 -3.15 -2.57 9.43
CA ARG A 162 -3.60 -2.04 10.71
C ARG A 162 -3.13 -0.60 10.82
N SER A 163 -4.04 0.34 10.58
CA SER A 163 -3.98 1.63 11.25
C SER A 163 -4.17 1.36 12.74
N VAL A 164 -3.13 0.84 13.40
CA VAL A 164 -3.08 0.86 14.85
C VAL A 164 -3.17 2.34 15.19
N LEU A 165 -4.26 2.72 15.85
CA LEU A 165 -4.40 4.06 16.36
C LEU A 165 -3.19 4.29 17.27
N LYS A 166 -2.23 5.06 16.76
CA LYS A 166 -1.04 5.39 17.51
C LYS A 166 -1.49 6.34 18.59
N GLU A 167 -1.66 5.82 19.80
CA GLU A 167 -1.92 6.67 20.96
C GLU A 167 -0.68 7.54 21.20
N SER A 168 -0.89 8.85 21.29
CA SER A 168 0.18 9.76 21.66
C SER A 168 0.53 9.53 23.14
N ALA A 169 1.80 9.71 23.49
CA ALA A 169 2.23 9.69 24.90
C ALA A 169 1.43 10.70 25.74
N MET A 170 1.11 11.87 25.15
CA MET A 170 0.21 12.86 25.73
C MET A 170 -1.20 12.31 25.98
N GLY A 171 -1.75 11.53 25.05
CA GLY A 171 -3.06 10.90 25.21
C GLY A 171 -3.11 9.94 26.41
N LYS A 172 -2.00 9.22 26.68
CA LYS A 172 -1.90 8.35 27.87
C LYS A 172 -1.89 9.15 29.17
N ILE A 173 -1.14 10.26 29.21
CA ILE A 173 -1.10 11.16 30.37
C ILE A 173 -2.48 11.80 30.60
N GLN A 174 -3.11 12.29 29.55
CA GLN A 174 -4.45 12.88 29.62
C GLN A 174 -5.48 11.87 30.13
N ASN A 175 -5.45 10.62 29.64
CA ASN A 175 -6.34 9.57 30.12
C ASN A 175 -6.09 9.22 31.60
N SER A 176 -4.84 9.28 32.06
CA SER A 176 -4.49 9.12 33.47
C SER A 176 -5.06 10.25 34.34
N LEU A 177 -4.89 11.50 33.91
CA LEU A 177 -5.44 12.67 34.62
C LEU A 177 -6.96 12.63 34.70
N LEU A 178 -7.65 12.25 33.61
CA LEU A 178 -9.09 12.10 33.59
C LEU A 178 -9.57 11.05 34.61
N LYS A 179 -8.88 9.92 34.73
CA LYS A 179 -9.20 8.90 35.75
C LYS A 179 -9.05 9.45 37.17
N THR A 180 -7.98 10.20 37.44
CA THR A 180 -7.74 10.81 38.75
C THR A 180 -8.84 11.83 39.10
N ILE A 181 -9.19 12.73 38.18
CA ILE A 181 -10.23 13.73 38.39
C ILE A 181 -11.59 13.06 38.60
N PHE A 182 -11.91 12.03 37.80
CA PHE A 182 -13.15 11.28 37.95
C PHE A 182 -13.28 10.65 39.34
N LEU A 183 -12.21 10.03 39.85
CA LEU A 183 -12.18 9.45 41.20
C LEU A 183 -12.37 10.50 42.30
N LEU A 184 -11.78 11.69 42.15
CA LEU A 184 -11.92 12.79 43.12
C LEU A 184 -13.34 13.36 43.14
N ILE A 185 -13.96 13.57 41.97
CA ILE A 185 -15.34 14.05 41.90
C ILE A 185 -16.31 13.01 42.47
N PHE A 186 -16.08 11.73 42.14
CA PHE A 186 -16.88 10.63 42.65
C PHE A 186 -16.79 10.53 44.18
N SER A 187 -15.60 10.62 44.76
CA SER A 187 -15.44 10.60 46.23
C SER A 187 -16.08 11.81 46.90
N LEU A 188 -15.93 13.02 46.34
CA LEU A 188 -16.56 14.23 46.86
C LEU A 188 -18.09 14.14 46.82
N SER A 189 -18.65 13.57 45.75
CA SER A 189 -20.11 13.38 45.65
C SER A 189 -20.64 12.44 46.73
N ILE A 190 -19.91 11.37 47.05
CA ILE A 190 -20.26 10.42 48.11
C ILE A 190 -20.18 11.09 49.48
N THR A 191 -19.11 11.85 49.77
CA THR A 191 -18.98 12.53 51.06
C THR A 191 -20.05 13.59 51.24
N CYS A 192 -20.37 14.37 50.21
CA CYS A 192 -21.49 15.31 50.24
C CYS A 192 -22.83 14.61 50.51
N ALA A 193 -23.10 13.47 49.84
CA ALA A 193 -24.32 12.70 50.07
C ALA A 193 -24.41 12.15 51.49
N LEU A 194 -23.32 11.58 52.02
CA LEU A 194 -23.26 11.07 53.40
C LEU A 194 -23.41 12.19 54.44
N CYS A 195 -22.74 13.32 54.25
CA CYS A 195 -22.88 14.50 55.10
C CYS A 195 -24.32 15.03 55.09
N SER A 196 -24.97 15.07 53.92
CA SER A 196 -26.37 15.47 53.81
C SER A 196 -27.29 14.52 54.57
N LEU A 197 -27.12 13.21 54.41
CA LEU A 197 -27.91 12.21 55.16
C LEU A 197 -27.69 12.32 56.67
N TRP A 198 -26.44 12.52 57.11
CA TRP A 198 -26.12 12.69 58.52
C TRP A 198 -26.70 13.98 59.11
N TRP A 199 -26.62 15.08 58.35
CA TRP A 199 -27.23 16.37 58.71
C TRP A 199 -28.74 16.27 58.83
N ILE A 200 -29.42 15.64 57.87
CA ILE A 200 -30.87 15.41 57.91
C ILE A 200 -31.21 14.59 59.15
N LYS A 201 -30.52 13.47 59.40
CA LYS A 201 -30.78 12.61 60.56
C LYS A 201 -30.64 13.34 61.91
N ASN A 202 -29.68 14.25 62.04
CA ASN A 202 -29.40 14.95 63.30
C ASN A 202 -30.12 16.30 63.44
N GLY A 203 -30.58 16.90 62.33
CA GLY A 203 -31.14 18.25 62.26
C GLY A 203 -32.67 18.31 62.24
N THR A 204 -33.37 17.16 62.22
CA THR A 204 -34.83 17.08 62.04
C THR A 204 -35.67 17.85 63.06
N ASN A 205 -35.15 18.16 64.26
CA ASN A 205 -35.90 18.87 65.31
C ASN A 205 -35.48 20.35 65.51
N LYS A 206 -34.60 20.91 64.67
CA LYS A 206 -33.98 22.24 64.91
C LYS A 206 -34.33 23.32 63.89
N TYR A 207 -34.89 22.97 62.72
CA TYR A 207 -35.09 23.91 61.60
C TYR A 207 -36.53 23.92 61.08
N TRP A 208 -37.43 24.59 61.82
CA TRP A 208 -38.88 24.67 61.56
C TRP A 208 -39.28 25.21 60.17
N TYR A 209 -38.40 25.97 59.50
CA TYR A 209 -38.67 26.58 58.19
C TYR A 209 -38.29 25.67 56.99
N LEU A 210 -37.54 24.58 57.22
CA LEU A 210 -37.23 23.58 56.18
C LEU A 210 -38.31 22.49 56.06
N GLU A 211 -39.26 22.47 56.98
CA GLU A 211 -40.32 21.46 57.10
C GLU A 211 -41.60 21.82 56.32
N GLN A 212 -41.59 22.92 55.57
CA GLN A 212 -42.70 23.29 54.67
C GLN A 212 -42.45 22.83 53.24
N ARG A 213 -42.67 21.53 52.99
CA ARG A 213 -43.38 21.01 51.81
C ARG A 213 -43.57 19.49 51.88
#